data_AF-A0A5B0Q4W3-F1
#
_entry.id   AF-A0A5B0Q4W3-F1
#
_cell.length_a   1.000
_cell.length_b   1.000
_cell.length_c   1.000
_cell.angle_alpha   90.00
_cell.angle_beta   90.00
_cell.angle_gamma   90.00
#
_symmetry.space_group_name_H-M   'P 1'
#
loop_
_entity.id
_entity.type
_entity.pdbx_description
1 polymer ?
#
loop_
_entity_poly.entity_id
_entity_poly.type
_entity_poly.pdbx_seq_one_letter_code
_entity_poly.pdbx_strand_id
1 'polypeptide(L)'
;MHVIKSIFILLTLKLALVCACDETKFRHACGQNHSGGVAKARLHATDGACTIGQTAMCCDRTELSTGETKTGAAVAAVPCFIIQRK
;
A
#
# COMPACT_ATOMS: atom_id res chain seq x y z
N MET A 1 2.74 32.09 8.76
CA MET A 1 3.75 31.17 8.18
C MET A 1 3.92 29.86 8.98
N HIS A 2 2.96 29.45 9.83
CA HIS A 2 3.04 28.17 10.57
C HIS A 2 2.37 26.98 9.85
N VAL A 3 1.32 27.24 9.06
CA VAL A 3 0.55 26.19 8.38
C VAL A 3 1.40 25.44 7.34
N ILE A 4 2.26 26.16 6.61
CA ILE A 4 3.13 25.60 5.55
C ILE A 4 4.16 24.63 6.13
N LYS A 5 4.72 24.94 7.31
CA LYS A 5 5.73 24.10 7.97
C LYS A 5 5.11 22.79 8.49
N SER A 6 3.86 22.84 8.94
CA SER A 6 3.12 21.65 9.40
C SER A 6 2.71 20.72 8.24
N ILE A 7 2.31 21.29 7.10
CA ILE A 7 2.04 20.52 5.87
C ILE A 7 3.30 19.79 5.41
N PHE A 8 4.46 20.44 5.46
CA PHE A 8 5.74 19.81 5.11
C PHE A 8 6.06 18.60 5.98
N ILE A 9 5.83 18.70 7.29
CA ILE A 9 6.06 17.59 8.23
C ILE A 9 5.09 16.42 7.96
N LEU A 10 3.81 16.72 7.70
CA LEU A 10 2.80 15.73 7.35
C LEU A 10 3.09 15.06 5.99
N LEU A 11 3.60 15.82 5.00
CA LEU A 11 4.06 15.27 3.72
C LEU A 11 5.27 14.36 3.91
N THR A 12 6.27 14.77 4.69
CA THR A 12 7.45 13.93 4.93
C THR A 12 7.13 12.65 5.70
N LEU A 13 6.12 12.66 6.57
CA LEU A 13 5.68 11.46 7.29
C LEU A 13 4.91 10.50 6.38
N LYS A 14 4.09 11.03 5.46
CA LYS A 14 3.48 10.23 4.37
C LYS A 14 4.55 9.69 3.42
N LEU A 15 5.57 10.49 3.11
CA LEU A 15 6.64 10.11 2.21
C LEU A 15 7.47 8.98 2.82
N ALA A 16 7.83 9.03 4.11
CA ALA A 16 8.53 7.93 4.78
C ALA A 16 7.77 6.59 4.75
N LEU A 17 6.43 6.65 4.74
CA LEU A 17 5.54 5.50 4.60
C LEU A 17 5.53 4.91 3.18
N VAL A 18 5.66 5.77 2.18
CA VAL A 18 5.68 5.40 0.76
C VAL A 18 7.12 5.04 0.32
N CYS A 19 8.15 5.62 0.94
CA CYS A 19 9.57 5.49 0.59
C CYS A 19 10.17 4.09 0.79
N ALA A 20 9.45 3.14 1.41
CA ALA A 20 9.87 1.74 1.41
C ALA A 20 9.55 1.02 0.08
N CYS A 21 8.66 1.59 -0.74
CA CYS A 21 8.37 1.13 -2.09
C CYS A 21 9.27 1.86 -3.08
N ASP A 22 10.03 1.12 -3.89
CA ASP A 22 10.58 1.69 -5.12
C ASP A 22 9.42 1.97 -6.08
N GLU A 23 8.99 3.23 -6.17
CA GLU A 23 7.81 3.68 -6.94
C GLU A 23 7.94 3.41 -8.45
N THR A 24 9.14 3.12 -8.93
CA THR A 24 9.38 2.76 -10.34
C THR A 24 8.96 1.33 -10.64
N LYS A 25 9.02 0.42 -9.65
CA LYS A 25 8.75 -1.01 -9.81
C LYS A 25 7.54 -1.49 -9.00
N PHE A 26 7.29 -0.87 -7.86
CA PHE A 26 6.26 -1.25 -6.93
C PHE A 26 5.25 -0.13 -6.75
N ARG A 27 4.03 -0.52 -6.39
CA ARG A 27 2.92 0.35 -6.09
C ARG A 27 2.46 0.08 -4.67
N HIS A 28 2.22 1.17 -3.95
CA HIS A 28 1.61 1.08 -2.64
C HIS A 28 0.21 0.48 -2.75
N ALA A 29 -0.06 -0.51 -1.91
CA ALA A 29 -1.34 -1.17 -1.84
C ALA A 29 -1.71 -1.47 -0.39
N CYS A 30 -3.01 -1.41 -0.13
CA CYS A 30 -3.58 -1.79 1.15
C CYS A 30 -4.24 -3.14 0.98
N GLY A 31 -3.84 -4.13 1.79
CA GLY A 31 -4.54 -5.39 1.79
C GLY A 31 -5.19 -5.75 3.10
N GLN A 32 -6.18 -6.62 2.96
CA GLN A 32 -7.04 -7.09 4.05
C GLN A 32 -7.04 -8.61 4.03
N ASN A 33 -6.93 -9.21 5.21
CA ASN A 33 -6.94 -10.67 5.39
C ASN A 33 -5.91 -11.43 4.54
N HIS A 34 -4.79 -10.79 4.19
CA HIS A 34 -3.74 -11.42 3.39
C HIS A 34 -3.16 -12.67 4.06
N SER A 35 -3.20 -12.74 5.40
CA SER A 35 -2.77 -13.89 6.20
C SER A 35 -3.90 -14.89 6.53
N GLY A 36 -5.17 -14.59 6.22
CA GLY A 36 -6.35 -15.32 6.72
C GLY A 36 -7.01 -16.28 5.72
N GLY A 37 -6.42 -16.46 4.54
CA GLY A 37 -6.91 -17.35 3.49
C GLY A 37 -7.28 -16.60 2.20
N VAL A 38 -6.85 -17.17 1.07
CA VAL A 38 -7.00 -16.61 -0.29
C VAL A 38 -8.42 -16.18 -0.64
N ALA A 39 -9.46 -16.82 -0.09
CA ALA A 39 -10.86 -16.50 -0.40
C ALA A 39 -11.33 -15.13 0.10
N LYS A 40 -10.68 -14.55 1.12
CA LYS A 40 -11.03 -13.23 1.69
C LYS A 40 -9.92 -12.19 1.49
N ALA A 41 -8.85 -12.55 0.79
CA ALA A 41 -7.76 -11.65 0.51
C ALA A 41 -8.24 -10.55 -0.44
N ARG A 42 -7.93 -9.31 -0.08
CA ARG A 42 -8.16 -8.14 -0.93
C ARG A 42 -6.90 -7.30 -0.97
N LEU A 43 -6.54 -6.80 -2.16
CA LEU A 43 -5.50 -5.82 -2.39
C LEU A 43 -6.11 -4.63 -3.11
N HIS A 44 -5.80 -3.43 -2.65
CA HIS A 44 -6.24 -2.18 -3.27
C HIS A 44 -5.04 -1.27 -3.47
N ALA A 45 -4.70 -0.96 -4.71
CA ALA A 45 -3.65 0.01 -5.01
C ALA A 45 -4.11 1.42 -4.64
N THR A 46 -3.32 2.13 -3.85
CA THR A 46 -3.64 3.47 -3.39
C THR A 46 -2.38 4.27 -3.14
N ASP A 47 -2.43 5.59 -3.39
CA ASP A 47 -1.37 6.53 -3.03
C ASP A 47 -1.56 7.06 -1.58
N GLY A 48 -2.63 6.62 -0.90
CA GLY A 48 -2.99 7.04 0.44
C GLY A 48 -2.52 6.10 1.55
N ALA A 49 -2.75 6.51 2.79
CA ALA A 49 -2.54 5.62 3.93
C ALA A 49 -3.65 4.56 4.00
N CYS A 50 -3.27 3.33 4.36
CA CYS A 50 -4.22 2.26 4.61
C CYS A 50 -5.11 2.54 5.82
N THR A 51 -6.35 2.07 5.75
CA THR A 51 -7.32 2.17 6.85
C THR A 51 -7.01 1.19 7.98
N ILE A 52 -7.64 1.41 9.13
CA ILE A 52 -7.48 0.53 10.30
C ILE A 52 -7.89 -0.91 9.93
N GLY A 53 -7.02 -1.88 10.24
CA GLY A 53 -7.21 -3.29 9.90
C GLY A 53 -6.74 -3.68 8.49
N GLN A 54 -6.14 -2.75 7.73
CA GLN A 54 -5.42 -3.03 6.50
C GLN A 54 -3.91 -3.06 6.73
N THR A 55 -3.23 -3.97 6.05
CA THR A 55 -1.77 -4.05 6.00
C THR A 55 -1.27 -3.25 4.81
N ALA A 56 -0.36 -2.32 5.07
CA ALA A 56 0.38 -1.59 4.06
C ALA A 56 1.37 -2.52 3.35
N MET A 57 1.31 -2.56 2.02
CA MET A 57 2.11 -3.45 1.19
C MET A 57 2.66 -2.71 -0.03
N CYS A 58 3.77 -3.22 -0.53
CA CYS A 58 4.36 -2.86 -1.80
C CYS A 58 4.11 -3.99 -2.78
N CYS A 59 3.32 -3.74 -3.82
CA CYS A 59 2.93 -4.73 -4.81
C CYS A 59 3.52 -4.41 -6.17
N ASP A 60 3.78 -5.42 -7.00
CA ASP A 60 4.31 -5.20 -8.34
C ASP A 60 3.38 -4.28 -9.17
N ARG A 61 3.98 -3.25 -9.77
CA ARG A 61 3.26 -2.21 -10.51
C ARG A 61 2.68 -2.75 -11.83
N THR A 62 3.27 -3.78 -12.43
CA THR A 62 2.77 -4.38 -13.67
C THR A 62 1.55 -5.24 -13.42
N GLU A 63 1.49 -5.91 -12.28
CA GLU A 63 0.40 -6.81 -11.92
C GLU A 63 -0.77 -6.10 -11.21
N LEU A 64 -0.56 -4.93 -10.62
CA LEU A 64 -1.60 -4.17 -9.90
C LEU A 64 -1.63 -2.70 -10.33
N SER A 65 -2.57 -2.32 -11.19
CA SER A 65 -2.78 -0.98 -11.77
C SER A 65 -3.20 0.09 -10.75
N THR A 66 -3.04 1.38 -11.08
CA THR A 66 -3.43 2.48 -10.18
C THR A 66 -4.95 2.43 -9.92
N GLY A 67 -5.33 2.44 -8.63
CA GLY A 67 -6.74 2.32 -8.21
C GLY A 67 -7.34 0.92 -8.40
N GLU A 68 -6.56 -0.04 -8.90
CA GLU A 68 -7.04 -1.41 -9.08
C GLU A 68 -7.30 -2.07 -7.73
N THR A 69 -8.35 -2.88 -7.70
CA THR A 69 -8.66 -3.76 -6.57
C THR A 69 -8.63 -5.19 -7.06
N LYS A 70 -7.79 -6.03 -6.46
CA LYS A 70 -7.82 -7.48 -6.64
C LYS A 70 -8.39 -8.16 -5.41
N THR A 71 -9.10 -9.26 -5.64
CA THR A 71 -9.74 -10.06 -4.60
C THR A 71 -9.54 -11.54 -4.86
N GLY A 72 -9.60 -12.37 -3.81
CA GLY A 72 -9.61 -13.82 -3.96
C GLY A 72 -8.24 -14.35 -4.42
N ALA A 73 -8.26 -15.37 -5.28
CA ALA A 73 -7.05 -15.98 -5.84
C ALA A 73 -6.17 -15.00 -6.63
N ALA A 74 -6.76 -13.96 -7.23
CA ALA A 74 -6.01 -12.94 -7.97
C ALA A 74 -5.06 -12.12 -7.08
N VAL A 75 -5.29 -12.10 -5.75
CA VAL A 75 -4.37 -11.49 -4.80
C VAL A 75 -3.07 -12.29 -4.65
N ALA A 76 -3.14 -13.63 -4.75
CA ALA A 76 -1.96 -14.49 -4.64
C ALA A 76 -1.04 -14.41 -5.87
N ALA A 77 -1.58 -13.97 -7.00
CA ALA A 77 -0.81 -13.77 -8.23
C ALA A 77 0.00 -12.46 -8.22
N VAL A 78 -0.33 -11.51 -7.33
CA VAL A 78 0.40 -10.24 -7.24
C VAL A 78 1.57 -10.38 -6.27
N PRO A 79 2.82 -10.25 -6.75
CA PRO A 79 3.97 -10.21 -5.86
C PRO A 79 3.88 -8.98 -4.97
N CYS A 80 3.75 -9.18 -3.67
CA CYS A 80 3.70 -8.10 -2.69
C CYS A 80 4.59 -8.42 -1.49
N PHE A 81 5.15 -7.38 -0.87
CA PHE A 81 5.82 -7.48 0.42
C PHE A 81 5.23 -6.50 1.43
N ILE A 82 5.19 -6.93 2.69
CA ILE A 82 4.61 -6.15 3.79
C ILE A 82 5.58 -5.04 4.17
N ILE A 83 5.08 -3.81 4.24
CA ILE A 83 5.82 -2.68 4.78
C ILE A 83 5.71 -2.78 6.31
N GLN A 84 6.73 -3.32 6.95
CA GLN A 84 6.82 -3.34 8.41
C GLN A 84 7.02 -1.90 8.90
N ARG A 85 5.99 -1.33 9.51
CA ARG A 85 6.09 -0.06 10.26
C ARG A 85 6.94 -0.36 11.50
N LYS A 86 8.21 0.05 11.48
CA LYS A 86 9.09 -0.05 12.65
C LYS A 86 8.77 1.03 13.66
#